data_AF-A0A1G6DPM9-F1
#
_entry.id   AF-A0A1G6DPM9-F1
#
_cell.length_a   1.000
_cell.length_b   1.000
_cell.length_c   1.000
_cell.angle_alpha   90.00
_cell.angle_beta   90.00
_cell.angle_gamma   90.00
#
_symmetry.space_group_name_H-M   'P 1'
#
loop_
_entity.id
_entity.type
_entity.pdbx_description
1 polymer ?
#
loop_
_entity_poly.entity_id
_entity_poly.type
_entity_poly.pdbx_seq_one_letter_code
_entity_poly.pdbx_strand_id
1 'polypeptide(L)'
;MTTKATLLQAVRAKCLDCSCYQPGEVRLCPATRCALWPFRLGKDPNPSTTRGFARPPGYTSGPDRAPSARHPESPEAPTARNTSSTRTVLTFNREDA
;
A
#
# COMPACT_ATOMS: atom_id res chain seq x y z
N MET A 1 -9.75 0.24 -4.31
CA MET A 1 -8.54 0.06 -3.47
C MET A 1 -7.46 -0.59 -4.33
N THR A 2 -6.58 0.20 -4.96
CA THR A 2 -5.46 -0.32 -5.75
C THR A 2 -4.35 -0.73 -4.79
N THR A 3 -4.10 -2.03 -4.66
CA THR A 3 -3.03 -2.55 -3.78
C THR A 3 -1.72 -2.65 -4.56
N LYS A 4 -0.58 -2.65 -3.86
CA LYS A 4 0.74 -2.83 -4.48
C LYS A 4 0.82 -4.10 -5.36
N ALA A 5 0.23 -5.19 -4.89
CA ALA A 5 0.14 -6.44 -5.63
C ALA A 5 -0.65 -6.29 -6.94
N THR A 6 -1.78 -5.57 -6.92
CA THR A 6 -2.56 -5.31 -8.15
C THR A 6 -1.81 -4.45 -9.15
N LEU A 7 -0.98 -3.49 -8.69
CA LEU A 7 -0.14 -2.68 -9.57
C LEU A 7 0.95 -3.54 -10.26
N LEU A 8 1.61 -4.43 -9.51
CA LEU A 8 2.61 -5.35 -10.07
C LEU A 8 2.02 -6.32 -11.09
N GLN A 9 0.80 -6.80 -10.84
CA GLN A 9 0.07 -7.64 -11.79
C GLN A 9 -0.24 -6.87 -13.08
N ALA A 10 -0.68 -5.62 -12.98
CA ALA A 10 -0.93 -4.77 -14.14
C ALA A 10 0.35 -4.50 -14.95
N VAL A 11 1.47 -4.22 -14.28
CA VAL A 11 2.77 -4.05 -14.96
C VAL A 11 3.17 -5.32 -15.69
N ARG A 12 3.02 -6.48 -15.04
CA ARG A 12 3.32 -7.78 -15.68
C ARG A 12 2.43 -8.04 -16.89
N ALA A 13 1.13 -7.73 -16.81
CA ALA A 13 0.23 -7.81 -17.95
C ALA A 13 0.69 -6.89 -19.10
N LYS A 14 1.15 -5.69 -18.79
CA LYS A 14 1.69 -4.76 -19.81
C LYS A 14 2.98 -5.28 -20.44
N CYS A 15 3.85 -5.92 -19.67
CA CYS A 15 5.05 -6.55 -20.21
C CYS A 15 4.70 -7.73 -21.13
N LEU A 16 3.70 -8.54 -20.79
CA LEU A 16 3.22 -9.60 -21.67
C LEU A 16 2.64 -9.04 -22.97
N ASP A 17 1.83 -7.99 -22.90
CA ASP A 17 1.29 -7.27 -24.06
C ASP A 17 2.42 -6.75 -24.98
N CYS A 18 3.46 -6.15 -24.40
CA CYS A 18 4.63 -5.65 -25.14
C CYS A 18 5.45 -6.77 -25.81
N SER A 19 5.48 -7.96 -25.21
CA SER A 19 6.25 -9.12 -25.68
C SER A 19 5.39 -10.14 -26.44
N CYS A 20 4.27 -9.71 -27.05
CA CYS A 20 3.36 -10.58 -27.80
C CYS A 20 2.90 -11.82 -27.01
N TYR A 21 2.65 -11.65 -25.71
CA TYR A 21 2.27 -12.67 -24.74
C TYR A 21 3.29 -13.81 -24.57
N GLN A 22 4.55 -13.59 -24.95
CA GLN A 22 5.63 -14.56 -24.77
C GLN A 22 6.32 -14.37 -23.41
N PRO A 23 6.14 -15.27 -22.44
CA PRO A 23 6.76 -15.13 -21.12
C PRO A 23 8.29 -15.30 -21.15
N GLY A 24 8.82 -16.00 -22.16
CA GLY A 24 10.27 -16.13 -22.38
C GLY A 24 10.91 -14.79 -22.73
N GLU A 25 10.28 -14.03 -23.64
CA GLU A 25 10.72 -12.69 -24.06
C GLU A 25 10.67 -11.69 -22.90
N VAL A 26 9.67 -11.75 -22.02
CA VAL A 26 9.63 -10.89 -20.82
C VAL A 26 10.82 -11.16 -19.89
N ARG A 27 11.27 -12.41 -19.78
CA ARG A 27 12.44 -12.78 -18.96
C ARG A 27 13.76 -12.31 -19.60
N LEU A 28 13.88 -12.48 -20.91
CA LEU A 28 15.06 -12.16 -21.72
C LEU A 28 15.05 -10.75 -22.31
N CYS A 29 14.10 -9.90 -21.88
CA CYS A 29 13.89 -8.57 -22.44
C CYS A 29 15.17 -7.71 -22.37
N PRO A 30 15.72 -7.28 -23.53
CA PRO A 30 16.97 -6.51 -23.58
C PRO A 30 16.80 -5.03 -23.22
N ALA A 31 15.57 -4.56 -23.04
CA ALA A 31 15.25 -3.16 -22.78
C ALA A 31 15.53 -2.74 -21.32
N THR A 32 16.79 -2.78 -20.91
CA THR A 32 17.25 -2.42 -19.55
C THR A 32 16.95 -0.97 -19.15
N ARG A 33 16.76 -0.09 -20.13
CA ARG A 33 16.37 1.32 -19.93
C ARG A 33 14.87 1.54 -19.70
N CYS A 34 14.05 0.48 -19.80
CA CYS A 34 12.61 0.59 -19.57
C CYS A 34 12.31 0.79 -18.08
N ALA A 35 11.48 1.79 -17.75
CA ALA A 35 11.07 2.07 -16.37
C ALA A 35 10.32 0.90 -15.71
N LEU A 36 9.67 0.05 -16.51
CA LEU A 36 8.96 -1.14 -16.03
C LEU A 36 9.87 -2.38 -15.91
N TRP A 37 11.08 -2.33 -16.49
CA TRP A 37 12.03 -3.46 -16.50
C TRP A 37 12.29 -4.07 -15.11
N PRO A 38 12.50 -3.30 -14.02
CA PRO A 38 12.69 -3.88 -12.69
C PRO A 38 11.46 -4.63 -12.15
N PHE A 39 10.26 -4.28 -12.62
CA PHE A 39 8.99 -4.85 -12.15
C PHE A 39 8.39 -5.87 -13.12
N ARG A 40 9.05 -6.14 -14.26
CA ARG A 40 8.53 -7.00 -15.36
C ARG A 40 8.11 -8.41 -14.92
N LEU A 41 8.71 -8.91 -13.85
CA LEU A 41 8.39 -10.21 -13.27
C LEU A 41 7.20 -10.19 -12.30
N GLY A 42 6.54 -9.04 -12.12
CA GLY A 42 5.48 -8.86 -11.14
C GLY A 42 5.98 -8.94 -9.70
N LYS A 43 7.27 -8.65 -9.48
CA LYS A 43 7.92 -8.69 -8.17
C LYS A 43 8.57 -7.34 -7.89
N ASP A 44 8.40 -6.87 -6.67
CA ASP A 44 9.13 -5.70 -6.19
C ASP A 44 10.62 -6.06 -5.99
N PRO A 45 11.56 -5.29 -6.56
CA PRO A 45 12.98 -5.47 -6.30
C PRO A 45 13.37 -5.09 -4.86
N ASN A 46 12.62 -4.17 -4.24
CA ASN A 46 12.75 -3.81 -2.83
C ASN A 46 11.44 -4.14 -2.09
N PRO A 47 11.24 -5.41 -1.68
CA PRO A 47 10.12 -5.75 -0.81
C PRO A 47 10.34 -5.06 0.53
N SER A 48 9.45 -4.17 0.94
CA SER A 48 9.49 -3.56 2.27
C SER A 48 9.40 -4.68 3.31
N THR A 49 10.53 -5.00 3.95
CA THR A 49 10.66 -6.09 4.92
C THR A 49 10.00 -5.78 6.26
N THR A 50 9.38 -4.62 6.42
CA THR A 50 8.53 -4.27 7.57
C THR A 50 7.17 -4.99 7.49
N ARG A 51 7.19 -6.31 7.36
CA ARG A 51 6.06 -7.13 7.82
C ARG A 51 6.34 -7.40 9.28
N GLY A 52 5.54 -6.78 10.14
CA GLY A 52 5.77 -6.65 11.58
C GLY A 52 6.20 -7.93 12.27
N PHE A 53 6.93 -7.76 13.37
CA PHE A 53 7.27 -8.75 14.39
C PHE A 53 6.81 -10.16 14.02
N ALA A 54 7.67 -10.91 13.33
CA ALA A 54 7.61 -12.35 13.49
C ALA A 54 7.59 -12.59 15.00
N ARG A 55 6.49 -13.16 15.52
CA ARG A 55 6.46 -13.64 16.91
C ARG A 55 7.77 -14.39 17.12
N PRO A 56 8.61 -14.02 18.11
CA PRO A 56 9.79 -14.81 18.39
C PRO A 56 9.33 -16.26 18.61
N PRO A 57 10.01 -17.26 18.03
CA PRO A 57 9.67 -18.66 18.29
C PRO A 57 10.04 -18.95 19.74
N GLY A 58 9.11 -18.74 20.67
CA GLY A 58 9.42 -18.88 22.10
C GLY A 58 8.45 -18.25 23.09
N TYR A 59 7.14 -18.36 22.89
CA TYR A 59 6.25 -18.43 24.05
C TYR A 59 5.48 -19.75 23.99
N THR A 60 6.08 -20.79 24.55
CA THR A 60 5.27 -21.85 25.15
C THR A 60 4.70 -21.25 26.42
N SER A 61 3.38 -21.26 26.53
CA SER A 61 2.59 -20.95 27.72
C SER A 61 3.31 -21.22 29.04
N GLY A 62 3.68 -20.16 29.76
CA GLY A 62 3.93 -20.23 31.20
C GLY A 62 2.62 -19.92 31.94
N PRO A 63 2.16 -20.74 32.89
CA PRO A 63 1.12 -20.32 33.81
C PRO A 63 1.67 -19.22 34.72
N ASP A 64 0.79 -18.49 35.41
CA ASP A 64 1.14 -17.55 36.50
C ASP A 64 1.44 -16.09 36.11
N ARG A 65 0.40 -15.36 35.67
CA ARG A 65 0.19 -14.01 36.23
C ARG A 65 -1.30 -13.70 36.37
N ALA A 66 -1.70 -13.52 37.63
CA ALA A 66 -3.05 -13.40 38.15
C ALA A 66 -3.92 -12.29 37.50
N PRO A 67 -5.25 -12.43 37.53
CA PRO A 67 -6.15 -11.39 37.03
C PRO A 67 -6.21 -10.26 38.07
N SER A 68 -5.93 -9.03 37.67
CA SER A 68 -6.19 -7.88 38.54
C SER A 68 -6.77 -6.70 37.77
N ALA A 69 -7.96 -6.35 38.26
CA ALA A 69 -8.60 -5.04 38.23
C ALA A 69 -9.31 -4.63 36.93
N ARG A 70 -10.60 -4.99 36.88
CA ARG A 70 -11.75 -4.06 36.75
C ARG A 70 -11.52 -2.82 35.88
N HIS A 71 -12.12 -2.81 34.69
CA HIS A 71 -12.48 -1.57 34.00
C HIS A 71 -13.65 -0.90 34.75
N PRO A 72 -13.51 0.33 35.26
CA PRO A 72 -14.66 1.17 35.50
C PRO A 72 -15.14 1.74 34.16
N GLU A 73 -16.40 1.44 33.85
CA GLU A 73 -17.31 2.26 33.08
C GLU A 73 -16.90 3.74 32.93
N SER A 74 -16.84 4.23 31.70
CA SER A 74 -16.99 5.67 31.45
C SER A 74 -17.91 5.89 30.25
N PRO A 75 -18.98 6.68 30.39
CA PRO A 75 -20.14 6.66 29.51
C PRO A 75 -19.98 7.58 28.29
N GLU A 76 -20.87 7.33 27.34
CA GLU A 76 -21.07 8.01 26.07
C GLU A 76 -21.11 9.54 26.19
N ALA A 77 -20.48 10.24 25.25
CA ALA A 77 -20.78 11.64 24.96
C ALA A 77 -20.89 11.84 23.43
N PRO A 78 -22.07 12.18 22.91
CA PRO A 78 -22.30 12.37 21.48
C PRO A 78 -22.08 13.82 21.03
N THR A 79 -21.56 13.95 19.80
CA THR A 79 -21.81 15.00 18.80
C THR A 79 -21.86 16.47 19.19
N ALA A 80 -20.91 17.25 18.67
CA ALA A 80 -21.16 18.57 18.08
C ALA A 80 -20.03 18.87 17.07
N ARG A 81 -20.28 18.86 15.75
CA ARG A 81 -20.90 19.96 14.98
C ARG A 81 -20.05 21.23 15.06
N ASN A 82 -19.13 21.40 14.11
CA ASN A 82 -18.76 22.73 13.62
C ASN A 82 -18.68 22.72 12.10
N THR A 83 -19.81 23.10 11.52
CA THR A 83 -19.98 23.66 10.19
C THR A 83 -19.58 25.13 10.22
N SER A 84 -18.49 25.50 9.54
CA SER A 84 -18.16 26.84 8.98
C SER A 84 -16.70 26.74 8.50
N SER A 85 -16.28 27.11 7.30
CA SER A 85 -16.59 28.34 6.59
C SER A 85 -16.33 28.16 5.10
N THR A 86 -17.39 28.34 4.32
CA THR A 86 -17.42 29.18 3.12
C THR A 86 -16.12 29.37 2.32
N ARG A 87 -16.03 28.65 1.20
CA ARG A 87 -16.16 29.22 -0.16
C ARG A 87 -15.37 30.52 -0.40
N THR A 88 -14.17 30.37 -0.95
CA THR A 88 -13.59 31.38 -1.86
C THR A 88 -13.12 30.68 -3.12
N VAL A 89 -14.02 30.66 -4.11
CA VAL A 89 -13.68 30.58 -5.53
C VAL A 89 -13.26 31.99 -5.97
N LEU A 90 -12.00 32.17 -6.30
CA LEU A 90 -11.49 33.29 -7.11
C LEU A 90 -10.60 32.64 -8.18
N THR A 91 -11.16 32.37 -9.36
CA THR A 91 -10.95 33.15 -10.61
C THR A 91 -9.47 33.12 -11.03
N PHE A 92 -9.07 32.27 -11.98
CA PHE A 92 -9.16 32.48 -13.45
C PHE A 92 -8.25 33.62 -13.95
N ASN A 93 -7.32 33.27 -14.85
CA ASN A 93 -6.43 34.03 -15.77
C ASN A 93 -5.03 33.39 -15.68
N ARG A 94 -4.45 32.66 -16.65
CA ARG A 94 -4.42 32.72 -18.12
C ARG A 94 -4.12 34.10 -18.69
N GLU A 95 -2.83 34.33 -18.97
CA GLU A 95 -2.20 35.26 -19.93
C GLU A 95 -0.70 34.86 -19.94
N ASP A 96 -0.16 34.20 -20.96
CA ASP A 96 0.35 34.72 -22.24
C ASP A 96 1.46 35.79 -22.07
N ALA A 97 2.73 35.34 -22.18
CA ALA A 97 3.88 36.11 -22.67
C ALA A 97 5.02 35.16 -23.06
#